data_AF-A0A363CYI7-F1
#
_entry.id   AF-A0A363CYI7-F1
#
_cell.length_a   1.000
_cell.length_b   1.000
_cell.length_c   1.000
_cell.angle_alpha   90.00
_cell.angle_beta   90.00
_cell.angle_gamma   90.00
#
_symmetry.space_group_name_H-M   'P 1'
#
loop_
_entity.id
_entity.type
_entity.pdbx_description
1 polymer ?
#
loop_
_entity_poly.entity_id
_entity_poly.type
_entity_poly.pdbx_seq_one_letter_code
_entity_poly.pdbx_strand_id
1 'polypeptide(L)'
;MSVIFEARIKNRGEAPHDWYIELTDTVKNKKEICDDVEDFAKKIEELGSAYNGQIDEVKWFQDDNITQEQYSEVNAGMRKHQEELNK
;
A
#
# COMPACT_ATOMS: atom_id res chain seq x y z
N MET A 1 -13.96 8.63 14.25
CA MET A 1 -13.20 9.11 13.08
C MET A 1 -12.79 7.86 12.33
N SER A 2 -13.21 7.71 11.08
CA SER A 2 -12.80 6.55 10.29
C SER A 2 -11.35 6.76 9.85
N VAL A 3 -10.50 5.78 10.14
CA VAL A 3 -9.10 5.79 9.76
C VAL A 3 -8.99 5.10 8.41
N ILE A 4 -8.91 5.92 7.36
CA ILE A 4 -8.86 5.44 5.98
C ILE A 4 -7.45 5.68 5.45
N PHE A 5 -6.84 4.63 4.89
CA PHE A 5 -5.57 4.73 4.17
C PHE A 5 -5.80 4.52 2.68
N GLU A 6 -5.08 5.26 1.84
CA GLU A 6 -5.10 5.09 0.40
C GLU A 6 -3.74 4.57 -0.05
N ALA A 7 -3.69 3.33 -0.53
CA ALA A 7 -2.49 2.70 -1.06
C ALA A 7 -2.55 2.76 -2.59
N ARG A 8 -1.67 3.56 -3.21
CA ARG A 8 -1.60 3.69 -4.66
C ARG A 8 -0.31 3.10 -5.20
N ILE A 9 -0.44 2.06 -6.00
CA ILE A 9 0.67 1.41 -6.69
C ILE A 9 1.05 2.30 -7.87
N LYS A 10 2.31 2.72 -7.93
CA LYS A 10 2.89 3.56 -8.97
C LYS A 10 4.16 2.93 -9.52
N ASN A 11 4.47 3.24 -10.77
CA ASN A 11 5.75 2.93 -11.39
C ASN A 11 6.56 4.24 -11.47
N ARG A 12 7.81 4.24 -11.01
CA ARG A 12 8.71 5.40 -11.14
C ARG A 12 9.11 5.65 -12.60
N GLY A 13 8.89 4.66 -13.48
CA GLY A 13 9.12 4.77 -14.91
C GLY A 13 10.57 4.61 -15.33
N GLU A 14 11.48 4.32 -14.38
CA GLU A 14 12.90 4.09 -14.66
C GLU A 14 13.18 2.65 -15.13
N ALA A 15 12.44 1.65 -14.64
CA ALA A 15 12.61 0.25 -15.02
C ALA A 15 11.32 -0.58 -14.81
N PRO A 16 11.18 -1.76 -15.48
CA PRO A 16 10.05 -2.68 -15.28
C PRO A 16 9.97 -3.30 -13.87
N HIS A 17 10.92 -3.06 -12.99
CA HIS A 17 10.84 -3.43 -11.57
C HIS A 17 10.86 -2.22 -10.64
N ASP A 18 10.75 -1.01 -11.18
CA ASP A 18 10.83 0.23 -10.41
C ASP A 18 9.42 0.69 -9.99
N TRP A 19 8.69 -0.19 -9.30
CA TRP A 19 7.37 0.12 -8.76
C TRP A 19 7.44 0.36 -7.26
N TYR A 20 6.44 1.08 -6.74
CA TYR A 20 6.31 1.38 -5.32
C TYR A 20 4.83 1.59 -4.98
N ILE A 21 4.51 1.43 -3.70
CA ILE A 21 3.19 1.67 -3.11
C ILE A 21 3.27 2.99 -2.36
N GLU A 22 2.53 3.99 -2.82
CA GLU A 22 2.34 5.25 -2.11
C GLU A 22 1.19 5.09 -1.11
N LEU A 23 1.52 4.98 0.17
CA LEU A 23 0.58 4.91 1.27
C LEU A 23 0.23 6.31 1.77
N THR A 24 -1.00 6.74 1.56
CA THR A 24 -1.51 8.03 2.01
C THR A 24 -2.49 7.84 3.18
N ASP A 25 -2.13 8.39 4.32
CA ASP A 25 -3.01 8.57 5.47
C ASP A 25 -4.00 9.70 5.19
N THR A 26 -5.29 9.39 5.02
CA THR A 26 -6.30 10.43 4.74
C THR A 26 -6.69 11.25 5.97
N VAL A 27 -6.37 10.76 7.17
CA VAL A 27 -6.67 11.42 8.44
C VAL A 27 -5.64 12.52 8.73
N LYS A 28 -4.34 12.21 8.54
CA LYS A 28 -3.22 13.13 8.73
C LYS A 28 -2.72 13.78 7.44
N ASN A 29 -3.26 13.37 6.28
CA ASN A 29 -2.78 13.77 4.96
C ASN A 29 -1.28 13.49 4.75
N LYS A 30 -0.76 12.43 5.38
CA LYS A 30 0.66 12.04 5.32
C LYS A 30 0.84 11.00 4.22
N LYS A 31 1.88 11.14 3.40
CA LYS A 31 2.23 10.17 2.36
C LYS A 31 3.54 9.48 2.74
N GLU A 32 3.55 8.16 2.65
CA GLU A 32 4.73 7.31 2.80
C GLU A 32 4.92 6.53 1.51
N ILE A 33 6.17 6.34 1.11
CA ILE A 33 6.53 5.58 -0.07
C ILE A 33 7.06 4.25 0.42
N CYS A 34 6.45 3.17 -0.05
CA CYS A 34 6.80 1.80 0.27
C CYS A 34 7.29 1.12 -1.00
N ASP A 35 8.54 0.69 -1.06
CA ASP A 35 9.07 0.04 -2.26
C ASP A 35 8.51 -1.37 -2.46
N ASP A 36 8.05 -2.03 -1.38
CA ASP A 36 7.49 -3.39 -1.41
C ASP A 36 6.27 -3.54 -0.48
N VAL A 37 5.56 -4.66 -0.64
CA VAL A 37 4.42 -5.01 0.22
C VAL A 37 4.83 -5.21 1.69
N GLU A 38 6.05 -5.69 1.95
CA GLU A 38 6.58 -5.80 3.32
C GLU A 38 6.80 -4.44 3.98
N ASP A 39 7.28 -3.44 3.21
CA ASP A 39 7.44 -2.08 3.73
C ASP A 39 6.08 -1.44 3.98
N PHE A 40 5.13 -1.65 3.06
CA PHE A 40 3.74 -1.27 3.24
C PHE A 40 3.15 -1.85 4.53
N ALA A 41 3.34 -3.15 4.79
CA ALA A 41 2.85 -3.82 5.99
C ALA A 41 3.37 -3.17 7.28
N LYS A 42 4.68 -2.93 7.34
CA LYS A 42 5.29 -2.25 8.50
C LYS A 42 4.74 -0.83 8.66
N LYS A 43 4.67 -0.07 7.57
CA LYS A 43 4.20 1.32 7.58
C LYS A 43 2.74 1.43 7.98
N ILE A 44 1.88 0.55 7.46
CA ILE A 44 0.47 0.56 7.82
C ILE A 44 0.25 0.13 9.27
N GLU A 45 1.04 -0.80 9.81
CA GLU A 45 1.03 -1.13 11.23
C GLU A 45 1.55 0.02 12.12
N GLU A 46 2.61 0.71 11.71
CA GLU A 46 3.14 1.90 12.41
C GLU A 46 2.11 3.04 12.42
N LEU A 47 1.49 3.32 11.27
CA LEU A 47 0.46 4.33 11.14
C LEU A 47 -0.81 3.91 11.90
N GLY A 48 -1.23 2.66 11.76
CA GLY A 48 -2.36 2.06 12.48
C GLY A 48 -2.16 2.10 13.99
N SER A 49 -0.93 1.86 14.48
CA SER A 49 -0.58 1.98 15.90
C SER A 49 -0.80 3.39 16.45
N ALA A 50 -0.59 4.43 15.62
CA ALA A 50 -0.93 5.80 16.00
C ALA A 50 -2.44 6.02 16.17
N TYR A 51 -3.26 5.11 15.64
CA TYR A 51 -4.71 5.02 15.80
C TYR A 51 -5.14 3.85 16.69
N ASN A 52 -4.25 3.36 17.57
CA ASN A 52 -4.52 2.24 18.48
C ASN A 52 -4.80 0.90 17.77
N GLY A 53 -4.22 0.72 16.59
CA GLY A 53 -4.47 -0.43 15.71
C GLY A 53 -5.81 -0.35 14.96
N GLN A 54 -6.52 0.77 15.08
CA GLN A 54 -7.84 0.91 14.48
C GLN A 54 -7.71 1.44 13.06
N ILE A 55 -7.81 0.54 12.08
CA ILE A 55 -7.86 0.85 10.65
C ILE A 55 -9.26 0.47 10.16
N ASP A 56 -10.04 1.45 9.70
CA ASP A 56 -11.40 1.22 9.20
C ASP A 56 -11.34 0.62 7.78
N GLU A 57 -10.53 1.21 6.91
CA GLU A 57 -10.48 0.85 5.49
C GLU A 57 -9.12 1.19 4.87
N VAL A 58 -8.69 0.32 3.95
CA VAL A 58 -7.53 0.57 3.08
C VAL A 58 -8.00 0.55 1.62
N LYS A 59 -8.00 1.72 0.98
CA LYS A 59 -8.36 1.88 -0.42
C LYS A 59 -7.16 1.62 -1.31
N TRP A 60 -7.29 0.65 -2.20
CA TRP A 60 -6.24 0.31 -3.16
C TRP A 60 -6.49 0.98 -4.49
N PHE A 61 -5.44 1.60 -5.03
CA PHE A 61 -5.42 2.23 -6.33
C PHE A 61 -4.26 1.69 -7.15
N GLN A 62 -4.51 1.48 -8.43
CA GLN A 62 -3.48 1.17 -9.42
C GLN A 62 -3.32 2.38 -10.34
N ASP A 63 -2.07 2.74 -10.65
CA ASP A 63 -1.76 3.73 -11.67
C ASP A 63 -1.77 3.10 -13.07
N ASP A 64 -2.00 3.90 -14.12
CA ASP A 64 -2.05 3.40 -15.51
C ASP A 64 -0.65 3.03 -16.05
N ASN A 65 0.42 3.47 -15.37
CA ASN A 65 1.81 3.24 -15.76
C ASN A 65 2.40 1.91 -15.27
N ILE A 66 1.60 1.04 -14.65
CA ILE A 66 2.05 -0.27 -14.17
C ILE A 66 2.03 -1.27 -15.34
N THR A 67 3.14 -1.96 -15.59
CA THR A 67 3.15 -3.05 -16.58
C THR A 67 2.51 -4.31 -16.00
N GLN A 68 2.07 -5.22 -16.88
CA GLN A 68 1.41 -6.46 -16.45
C GLN A 68 2.31 -7.33 -15.55
N GLU A 69 3.64 -7.31 -15.77
CA GLU A 69 4.62 -8.02 -14.92
C GLU A 69 4.68 -7.43 -13.51
N GLN A 70 4.80 -6.11 -13.40
CA GLN A 70 4.75 -5.40 -12.11
C GLN A 70 3.44 -5.63 -11.39
N TYR A 71 2.32 -5.53 -12.12
CA TYR A 71 1.00 -5.78 -11.55
C TYR A 71 0.89 -7.20 -11.01
N SER A 72 1.43 -8.19 -11.73
CA SER A 72 1.40 -9.58 -11.27
C SER A 72 2.23 -9.79 -9.99
N GLU A 73 3.37 -9.11 -9.87
CA GLU A 73 4.22 -9.15 -8.68
C GLU A 73 3.56 -8.48 -7.48
N VAL A 74 3.04 -7.26 -7.68
CA VAL A 74 2.27 -6.53 -6.67
C VAL A 74 1.06 -7.35 -6.24
N ASN A 75 0.28 -7.88 -7.18
CA ASN A 75 -0.91 -8.68 -6.90
C ASN A 75 -0.58 -9.98 -6.12
N ALA A 76 0.59 -10.58 -6.35
CA ALA A 76 1.06 -11.72 -5.58
C ALA A 76 1.43 -11.34 -4.13
N GLY A 77 2.15 -10.24 -3.94
CA GLY A 77 2.45 -9.72 -2.59
C GLY A 77 1.17 -9.28 -1.85
N MET A 78 0.28 -8.61 -2.57
CA MET A 78 -1.02 -8.16 -2.09
C MET A 78 -1.91 -9.29 -1.62
N ARG A 79 -1.96 -10.41 -2.37
CA ARG A 79 -2.67 -11.61 -1.94
C ARG A 79 -2.19 -12.10 -0.58
N LYS A 80 -0.87 -12.19 -0.39
CA LYS A 80 -0.29 -12.61 0.90
C LYS A 80 -0.70 -11.67 2.02
N HIS A 81 -0.65 -10.36 1.77
CA HIS A 81 -1.00 -9.39 2.80
C HIS A 81 -2.49 -9.36 3.12
N GLN A 82 -3.35 -9.54 2.11
CA GLN A 82 -4.80 -9.65 2.29
C GLN A 82 -5.20 -10.93 3.03
N GLU A 83 -4.46 -12.03 2.84
CA GLU A 83 -4.62 -13.26 3.64
C GLU A 83 -4.24 -13.03 5.11
N GLU A 84 -3.25 -12.20 5.41
CA GLU A 84 -2.83 -11.88 6.79
C GLU A 84 -3.83 -10.95 7.51
N LEU A 85 -4.41 -9.99 6.79
CA LEU A 85 -5.40 -9.05 7.33
C LEU A 85 -6.79 -9.68 7.58
N ASN A 86 -7.10 -10.81 6.93
CA ASN A 86 -8.42 -11.44 6.95
C ASN A 86 -8.44 -12.78 7.72
N LYS A 87 -7.46 -13.01 8.60
CA LYS A 87 -7.32 -14.24 9.39
C LYS A 87 -7.47 -13.97 10.88
#